data_AF-A0A2G6HR09-F1
#
_entry.id   AF-A0A2G6HR09-F1
#
_cell.length_a   1.000
_cell.length_b   1.000
_cell.length_c   1.000
_cell.angle_alpha   90.00
_cell.angle_beta   90.00
_cell.angle_gamma   90.00
#
_symmetry.space_group_name_H-M   'P 1'
#
loop_
_entity.id
_entity.type
_entity.pdbx_description
1 polymer ?
#
loop_
_entity_poly.entity_id
_entity_poly.type
_entity_poly.pdbx_seq_one_letter_code
_entity_poly.pdbx_strand_id
1 'polypeptide(L)'
;MFSYIEVEKTDPQFQWVELLCEDIFNNQQTKLRLLITDVDDMVINFRKRYQGKHQVQVNFTTKVLGSLSAFFQDFVHAKMNLEQGKDADEITKVACTNRLNFTSPENSTLKKSLATRVNMFLDEAFFLMEKNELQASYRRLEWVHLIDPLNEMAFELKMVILRMQEKFGECVSLLESWIEHYPKREEPYIGLGEMWLYRNQNQKALDVFSKLLEISPKSCLAQIGIAQAEVKLGRDYIPSLMKAFILNPQYTKDMVEFSFDFRRPRPGDLVAMSLESVANHFKIPVKRMIGRALHGVLPFHRRTQSDLLLFSESELNEYYKVLKTLGIEMNTADLSNQPLPKDAEPVQMSLFDDLDPEESSDQNTASDTD
;
A
#
# COMPACT_ATOMS: atom_id res chain seq x y z
N MET A 1 13.42 20.35 -28.90
CA MET A 1 14.44 20.44 -27.82
C MET A 1 13.75 19.84 -26.60
N PHE A 2 14.44 19.05 -25.79
CA PHE A 2 13.79 18.27 -24.73
C PHE A 2 13.79 19.03 -23.39
N SER A 3 12.70 18.89 -22.63
CA SER A 3 12.48 19.52 -21.32
C SER A 3 13.28 18.77 -20.26
N TYR A 4 13.20 17.44 -20.29
CA TYR A 4 14.05 16.55 -19.50
C TYR A 4 14.34 15.24 -20.23
N ILE A 5 15.37 14.54 -19.76
CA ILE A 5 15.63 13.13 -20.04
C ILE A 5 15.81 12.38 -18.73
N GLU A 6 15.35 11.14 -18.68
CA GLU A 6 15.54 10.27 -17.53
C GLU A 6 15.65 8.80 -17.94
N VAL A 7 16.13 7.96 -17.03
CA VAL A 7 16.30 6.53 -17.29
C VAL A 7 14.99 5.77 -17.14
N GLU A 8 14.48 5.20 -18.22
CA GLU A 8 13.31 4.32 -18.14
C GLU A 8 13.74 2.91 -17.73
N LYS A 9 14.80 2.39 -18.34
CA LYS A 9 15.28 1.03 -18.12
C LYS A 9 16.73 0.88 -18.53
N THR A 10 17.48 0.05 -17.82
CA THR A 10 18.85 -0.35 -18.17
C THR A 10 18.94 -1.84 -18.38
N ASP A 11 19.88 -2.24 -19.25
CA ASP A 11 20.34 -3.61 -19.34
C ASP A 11 21.15 -3.99 -18.08
N PRO A 12 20.95 -5.18 -17.47
CA PRO A 12 21.70 -5.58 -16.28
C PRO A 12 23.22 -5.63 -16.47
N GLN A 13 23.70 -5.84 -17.71
CA GLN A 13 25.13 -5.82 -18.06
C GLN A 13 25.54 -4.48 -18.68
N PHE A 14 24.68 -3.44 -18.58
CA PHE A 14 24.89 -2.13 -19.17
C PHE A 14 25.30 -2.18 -20.65
N GLN A 15 24.69 -3.08 -21.44
CA GLN A 15 24.89 -3.07 -22.90
C GLN A 15 24.06 -1.98 -23.60
N TRP A 16 22.92 -1.63 -23.03
CA TRP A 16 22.05 -0.58 -23.52
C TRP A 16 21.31 0.13 -22.39
N VAL A 17 20.87 1.36 -22.66
CA VAL A 17 19.98 2.14 -21.80
C VAL A 17 18.79 2.63 -22.61
N GLU A 18 17.59 2.57 -22.03
CA GLU A 18 16.38 3.19 -22.55
C GLU A 18 16.07 4.44 -21.75
N LEU A 19 15.94 5.56 -22.45
CA LEU A 19 15.67 6.86 -21.89
C LEU A 19 14.25 7.29 -22.21
N LEU A 20 13.58 7.90 -21.25
CA LEU A 20 12.38 8.67 -21.46
C LEU A 20 12.79 10.13 -21.70
N CYS A 21 12.33 10.72 -22.80
CA CYS A 21 12.63 12.10 -23.17
C CYS A 21 11.33 12.84 -23.41
N GLU A 22 11.16 14.00 -22.79
CA GLU A 22 9.98 14.85 -23.01
C GLU A 22 10.35 16.05 -23.88
N ASP A 23 9.51 16.38 -24.85
CA ASP A 23 9.71 17.53 -25.74
C ASP A 23 9.20 18.84 -25.11
N ILE A 24 9.97 19.92 -25.21
CA ILE A 24 9.60 21.26 -24.70
C ILE A 24 8.34 21.82 -25.37
N PHE A 25 8.10 21.51 -26.64
CA PHE A 25 7.09 22.22 -27.43
C PHE A 25 5.71 21.59 -27.35
N ASN A 26 5.63 20.27 -27.22
CA ASN A 26 4.36 19.56 -27.24
C ASN A 26 4.17 18.59 -26.06
N ASN A 27 5.11 18.56 -25.10
CA ASN A 27 5.12 17.68 -23.93
C ASN A 27 4.99 16.19 -24.27
N GLN A 28 5.29 15.78 -25.51
CA GLN A 28 5.26 14.37 -25.87
C GLN A 28 6.47 13.66 -25.29
N GLN A 29 6.20 12.54 -24.63
CA GLN A 29 7.21 11.66 -24.10
C GLN A 29 7.59 10.61 -25.14
N THR A 30 8.90 10.43 -25.33
CA THR A 30 9.46 9.53 -26.32
C THR A 30 10.53 8.66 -25.67
N LYS A 31 10.37 7.34 -25.84
CA LYS A 31 11.38 6.37 -25.42
C LYS A 31 12.47 6.24 -26.49
N LEU A 32 13.72 6.35 -26.06
CA LEU A 32 14.92 6.21 -26.88
C LEU A 32 15.87 5.19 -26.24
N ARG A 33 16.01 4.04 -26.89
CA ARG A 33 17.08 3.10 -26.53
C ARG A 33 18.40 3.56 -27.12
N LEU A 34 19.52 3.35 -26.44
CA LEU A 34 20.90 3.63 -26.86
C LEU A 34 21.80 2.46 -26.47
N LEU A 35 22.77 2.14 -27.31
CA LEU A 35 23.87 1.25 -26.93
C LEU A 35 24.82 2.02 -26.01
N ILE A 36 25.36 1.35 -25.00
CA ILE A 36 26.37 1.93 -24.11
C ILE A 36 27.75 1.60 -24.69
N THR A 37 28.35 2.62 -25.30
CA THR A 37 29.67 2.62 -25.97
C THR A 37 30.59 3.62 -25.26
N ASP A 38 31.41 4.40 -25.97
CA ASP A 38 32.00 5.61 -25.40
C ASP A 38 31.00 6.78 -25.36
N VAL A 39 31.32 7.80 -24.57
CA VAL A 39 30.44 8.94 -24.30
C VAL A 39 30.14 9.78 -25.54
N ASP A 40 31.12 10.01 -26.41
CA ASP A 40 30.94 10.84 -27.60
C ASP A 40 29.98 10.17 -28.58
N ASP A 41 30.16 8.87 -28.80
CA ASP A 41 29.26 8.06 -29.62
C ASP A 41 27.84 8.02 -29.04
N MET A 42 27.69 7.91 -27.72
CA MET A 42 26.37 7.96 -27.08
C MET A 42 25.67 9.31 -27.32
N VAL A 43 26.38 10.44 -27.20
CA VAL A 43 25.84 11.78 -27.48
C VAL A 43 25.41 11.91 -28.94
N ILE A 44 26.24 11.45 -29.88
CA ILE A 44 25.95 11.47 -31.32
C ILE A 44 24.71 10.61 -31.63
N ASN A 45 24.66 9.40 -31.10
CA ASN A 45 23.57 8.45 -31.32
C ASN A 45 22.26 8.94 -30.70
N PHE A 46 22.31 9.52 -29.51
CA PHE A 46 21.17 10.17 -28.88
C PHE A 46 20.61 11.27 -29.78
N ARG A 47 21.47 12.20 -30.25
CA ARG A 47 21.05 13.28 -31.15
C ARG A 47 20.37 12.73 -32.41
N LYS A 48 21.02 11.78 -33.09
CA LYS A 48 20.50 11.17 -34.33
C LYS A 48 19.14 10.51 -34.10
N ARG A 49 18.98 9.72 -33.03
CA ARG A 49 17.72 9.03 -32.73
C ARG A 49 16.59 10.00 -32.39
N TYR A 50 16.86 11.01 -31.58
CA TYR A 50 15.87 12.04 -31.24
C TYR A 50 15.44 12.82 -32.50
N GLN A 51 16.40 13.30 -33.31
CA GLN A 51 16.12 13.99 -34.57
C GLN A 51 15.28 13.12 -35.53
N GLY A 52 15.63 11.84 -35.67
CA GLY A 52 14.91 10.90 -36.52
C GLY A 52 13.46 10.67 -36.07
N LYS A 53 13.22 10.46 -34.78
CA LYS A 53 11.85 10.24 -34.25
C LYS A 53 10.95 11.46 -34.38
N HIS A 54 11.50 12.65 -34.18
CA HIS A 54 10.72 13.89 -34.19
C HIS A 54 10.76 14.62 -35.55
N GLN A 55 11.51 14.10 -36.54
CA GLN A 55 11.70 14.72 -37.85
C GLN A 55 12.19 16.18 -37.78
N VAL A 56 13.07 16.46 -36.82
CA VAL A 56 13.63 17.80 -36.57
C VAL A 56 15.14 17.80 -36.69
N GLN A 57 15.72 18.93 -37.10
CA GLN A 57 17.15 19.18 -36.90
C GLN A 57 17.37 19.95 -35.60
N VAL A 58 18.27 19.42 -34.76
CA VAL A 58 18.59 20.01 -33.45
C VAL A 58 20.09 20.12 -33.27
N ASN A 59 20.55 21.35 -33.04
CA ASN A 59 21.92 21.63 -32.65
C ASN A 59 21.98 21.84 -31.14
N PHE A 60 22.78 21.02 -30.44
CA PHE A 60 22.99 21.17 -29.00
C PHE A 60 24.04 22.25 -28.74
N THR A 61 23.76 23.12 -27.77
CA THR A 61 24.74 24.08 -27.26
C THR A 61 25.84 23.35 -26.50
N THR A 62 26.99 24.02 -26.30
CA THR A 62 28.11 23.46 -25.50
C THR A 62 27.67 23.08 -24.08
N LYS A 63 26.75 23.85 -23.48
CA LYS A 63 26.18 23.53 -22.16
C LYS A 63 25.38 22.22 -22.18
N VAL A 64 24.50 22.04 -23.17
CA VAL A 64 23.70 20.81 -23.32
C VAL A 64 24.61 19.62 -23.58
N LEU A 65 25.61 19.79 -24.45
CA LEU A 65 26.62 18.77 -24.72
C LEU A 65 27.36 18.35 -23.44
N GLY A 66 27.85 19.30 -22.66
CA GLY A 66 28.54 19.00 -21.39
C GLY A 66 27.65 18.25 -20.40
N SER A 67 26.37 18.61 -20.28
CA SER A 67 25.42 17.88 -19.42
C SER A 67 25.18 16.46 -19.92
N LEU A 68 24.96 16.28 -21.22
CA LEU A 68 24.76 14.96 -21.82
C LEU A 68 25.99 14.07 -21.65
N SER A 69 27.19 14.60 -21.88
CA SER A 69 28.43 13.86 -21.69
C SER A 69 28.59 13.41 -20.23
N ALA A 70 28.32 14.29 -19.26
CA ALA A 70 28.37 13.93 -17.84
C ALA A 70 27.32 12.87 -17.48
N PHE A 71 26.11 12.96 -18.02
CA PHE A 71 25.06 11.96 -17.83
C PHE A 71 25.42 10.60 -18.43
N PHE A 72 25.98 10.57 -19.64
CA PHE A 72 26.38 9.32 -20.29
C PHE A 72 27.60 8.68 -19.65
N GLN A 73 28.50 9.47 -19.06
CA GLN A 73 29.67 8.99 -18.32
C GLN A 73 29.28 8.00 -17.21
N ASP A 74 28.15 8.22 -16.53
CA ASP A 74 27.68 7.34 -15.45
C ASP A 74 27.42 5.91 -15.95
N PHE A 75 26.85 5.74 -17.15
CA PHE A 75 26.60 4.41 -17.73
C PHE A 75 27.89 3.73 -18.20
N VAL A 76 28.81 4.49 -18.80
CA VAL A 76 30.10 3.97 -19.26
C VAL A 76 30.93 3.50 -18.06
N HIS A 77 30.94 4.29 -16.97
CA HIS A 77 31.57 3.89 -15.72
C HIS A 77 30.90 2.66 -15.08
N ALA A 78 29.57 2.59 -15.07
CA ALA A 78 28.85 1.43 -14.56
C ALA A 78 29.25 0.15 -15.32
N LYS A 79 29.21 0.19 -16.66
CA LYS A 79 29.63 -0.91 -17.53
C LYS A 79 31.06 -1.36 -17.26
N MET A 80 32.01 -0.42 -17.26
CA MET A 80 33.42 -0.71 -17.08
C MET A 80 33.71 -1.35 -15.70
N ASN A 81 33.05 -0.89 -14.63
CA ASN A 81 33.25 -1.46 -13.31
C ASN A 81 32.68 -2.88 -13.20
N LEU A 82 31.52 -3.14 -13.80
CA LEU A 82 30.93 -4.48 -13.87
C LEU A 82 31.81 -5.45 -14.65
N GLU A 83 32.34 -5.03 -15.81
CA GLU A 83 33.27 -5.84 -16.62
C GLU A 83 34.57 -6.16 -15.88
N GLN A 84 35.00 -5.29 -14.96
CA GLN A 84 36.17 -5.49 -14.11
C GLN A 84 35.86 -6.27 -12.82
N GLY A 85 34.62 -6.72 -12.62
CA GLY A 85 34.20 -7.44 -11.42
C GLY A 85 34.27 -6.62 -10.12
N LYS A 86 34.25 -5.28 -10.23
CA LYS A 86 34.23 -4.38 -9.08
C LYS A 86 32.83 -4.30 -8.49
N ASP A 87 32.76 -4.05 -7.18
CA ASP A 87 31.50 -3.66 -6.54
C ASP A 87 31.02 -2.34 -7.18
N ALA A 88 29.91 -2.44 -7.89
CA ALA A 88 29.36 -1.37 -8.72
C ALA A 88 28.01 -0.89 -8.19
N ASP A 89 27.63 -1.25 -6.96
CA ASP A 89 26.30 -0.95 -6.40
C ASP A 89 25.98 0.55 -6.46
N GLU A 90 26.88 1.40 -5.93
CA GLU A 90 26.67 2.85 -5.92
C GLU A 90 26.61 3.45 -7.33
N ILE A 91 27.53 3.04 -8.21
CA ILE A 91 27.61 3.56 -9.59
C ILE A 91 26.39 3.11 -10.40
N THR A 92 25.94 1.88 -10.18
CA THR A 92 24.72 1.33 -10.80
C THR A 92 23.49 2.11 -10.33
N LYS A 93 23.34 2.36 -9.03
CA LYS A 93 22.26 3.18 -8.47
C LYS A 93 22.27 4.59 -9.05
N VAL A 94 23.45 5.22 -9.16
CA VAL A 94 23.60 6.55 -9.76
C VAL A 94 23.18 6.55 -11.23
N ALA A 95 23.65 5.58 -12.02
CA ALA A 95 23.35 5.50 -13.44
C ALA A 95 21.86 5.21 -13.69
N CYS A 96 21.27 4.27 -12.95
CA CYS A 96 19.87 3.85 -13.12
C CYS A 96 18.84 4.87 -12.63
N THR A 97 19.21 5.76 -11.69
CA THR A 97 18.31 6.79 -11.15
C THR A 97 18.64 8.20 -11.66
N ASN A 98 19.23 8.27 -12.85
CA ASN A 98 19.70 9.53 -13.40
C ASN A 98 18.60 10.25 -14.21
N ARG A 99 18.53 11.57 -14.03
CA ARG A 99 17.65 12.51 -14.72
C ARG A 99 18.38 13.83 -14.96
N LEU A 100 18.23 14.36 -16.17
CA LEU A 100 18.58 15.74 -16.49
C LEU A 100 17.33 16.51 -16.88
N ASN A 101 17.08 17.60 -16.17
CA ASN A 101 16.05 18.56 -16.50
C ASN A 101 16.72 19.83 -17.04
N PHE A 102 16.42 20.18 -18.29
CA PHE A 102 17.07 21.29 -19.00
C PHE A 102 16.33 22.62 -18.78
N THR A 103 15.04 22.59 -18.48
CA THR A 103 14.22 23.77 -18.17
C THR A 103 14.30 24.16 -16.69
N SER A 104 14.47 23.17 -15.81
CA SER A 104 14.58 23.29 -14.36
C SER A 104 15.78 22.49 -13.85
N PRO A 105 17.02 22.97 -14.03
CA PRO A 105 18.24 22.24 -13.67
C PRO A 105 18.29 21.74 -12.22
N GLU A 106 17.65 22.46 -11.30
CA GLU A 106 17.45 22.08 -9.89
C GLU A 106 16.73 20.75 -9.71
N ASN A 107 15.93 20.30 -10.69
CA ASN A 107 15.24 19.00 -10.68
C ASN A 107 16.09 17.88 -11.29
N SER A 108 17.31 18.17 -11.74
CA SER A 108 18.27 17.14 -12.19
C SER A 108 18.86 16.39 -11.00
N THR A 109 19.27 15.14 -11.23
CA THR A 109 19.94 14.29 -10.23
C THR A 109 21.46 14.32 -10.36
N LEU A 110 21.97 14.86 -11.48
CA LEU A 110 23.40 14.95 -11.76
C LEU A 110 24.14 15.65 -10.61
N LYS A 111 25.25 15.04 -10.16
CA LYS A 111 26.08 15.50 -9.02
C LYS A 111 25.40 15.51 -7.64
N LYS A 112 24.16 15.04 -7.52
CA LYS A 112 23.49 14.86 -6.23
C LYS A 112 23.77 13.49 -5.65
N SER A 113 23.97 13.43 -4.34
CA SER A 113 24.15 12.17 -3.62
C SER A 113 22.90 11.30 -3.69
N LEU A 114 23.06 10.00 -3.51
CA LEU A 114 21.95 9.05 -3.45
C LEU A 114 20.92 9.43 -2.38
N ALA A 115 21.37 9.90 -1.21
CA ALA A 115 20.47 10.38 -0.14
C ALA A 115 19.62 11.58 -0.58
N THR A 116 20.22 12.55 -1.29
CA THR A 116 19.46 13.69 -1.83
C THR A 116 18.45 13.22 -2.89
N ARG A 117 18.83 12.25 -3.72
CA ARG A 117 17.95 11.68 -4.74
C ARG A 117 16.74 10.97 -4.12
N VAL A 118 16.94 10.21 -3.04
CA VAL A 118 15.82 9.57 -2.30
C VAL A 118 14.79 10.61 -1.89
N ASN A 119 15.20 11.70 -1.24
CA ASN A 119 14.28 12.76 -0.82
C ASN A 119 13.55 13.38 -2.01
N MET A 120 14.27 13.70 -3.09
CA MET A 120 13.65 14.23 -4.31
C MET A 120 12.59 13.29 -4.90
N PHE A 121 12.87 11.99 -4.90
CA PHE A 121 11.97 11.01 -5.48
C PHE A 121 10.76 10.74 -4.58
N LEU A 122 10.91 10.80 -3.26
CA LEU A 122 9.79 10.77 -2.34
C LEU A 122 8.90 12.00 -2.52
N ASP A 123 9.48 13.20 -2.56
CA ASP A 123 8.74 14.45 -2.79
C ASP A 123 7.97 14.41 -4.13
N GLU A 124 8.62 13.93 -5.20
CA GLU A 124 7.99 13.77 -6.51
C GLU A 124 6.89 12.70 -6.49
N ALA A 125 7.10 11.57 -5.78
CA ALA A 125 6.10 10.53 -5.63
C ALA A 125 4.84 11.05 -4.91
N PHE A 126 4.99 11.83 -3.84
CA PHE A 126 3.87 12.47 -3.14
C PHE A 126 3.12 13.43 -4.07
N PHE A 127 3.84 14.32 -4.75
CA PHE A 127 3.23 15.27 -5.68
C PHE A 127 2.46 14.57 -6.81
N LEU A 128 2.97 13.44 -7.31
CA LEU A 128 2.28 12.63 -8.31
C LEU A 128 1.03 11.94 -7.75
N MET A 129 1.05 11.51 -6.49
CA MET A 129 -0.14 10.97 -5.81
C MET A 129 -1.23 12.03 -5.64
N GLU A 130 -0.88 13.27 -5.26
CA GLU A 130 -1.84 14.38 -5.16
C GLU A 130 -2.52 14.69 -6.51
N LYS A 131 -1.81 14.47 -7.62
CA LYS A 131 -2.34 14.58 -8.98
C LYS A 131 -3.10 13.34 -9.46
N ASN A 132 -3.19 12.30 -8.64
CA ASN A 132 -3.73 10.99 -9.01
C ASN A 132 -2.96 10.29 -10.15
N GLU A 133 -1.69 10.65 -10.37
CA GLU A 133 -0.78 10.00 -11.32
C GLU A 133 -0.08 8.78 -10.69
N LEU A 134 -0.90 7.86 -10.17
CA LEU A 134 -0.46 6.77 -9.30
C LEU A 134 0.61 5.86 -9.92
N GLN A 135 0.53 5.58 -11.22
CA GLN A 135 1.54 4.76 -11.92
C GLN A 135 2.89 5.47 -12.06
N ALA A 136 2.89 6.79 -12.27
CA ALA A 136 4.13 7.57 -12.32
C ALA A 136 4.76 7.66 -10.93
N SER A 137 3.94 7.86 -9.89
CA SER A 137 4.38 7.83 -8.51
C SER A 137 5.03 6.48 -8.16
N TYR A 138 4.37 5.36 -8.49
CA TYR A 138 4.90 4.02 -8.24
C TYR A 138 6.27 3.81 -8.89
N ARG A 139 6.44 4.22 -10.16
CA ARG A 139 7.74 4.16 -10.84
C ARG A 139 8.83 4.97 -10.14
N ARG A 140 8.48 6.12 -9.56
CA ARG A 140 9.42 6.94 -8.80
C ARG A 140 9.83 6.24 -7.50
N LEU A 141 8.92 5.55 -6.84
CA LEU A 141 9.20 4.72 -5.66
C LEU A 141 10.06 3.49 -5.99
N GLU A 142 10.04 2.98 -7.22
CA GLU A 142 11.00 1.97 -7.67
C GLU A 142 12.44 2.48 -7.65
N TRP A 143 12.66 3.77 -7.96
CA TRP A 143 14.00 4.35 -7.85
C TRP A 143 14.43 4.55 -6.39
N VAL A 144 13.49 4.90 -5.50
CA VAL A 144 13.79 4.94 -4.06
C VAL A 144 14.17 3.55 -3.57
N HIS A 145 13.38 2.53 -3.91
CA HIS A 145 13.67 1.14 -3.54
C HIS A 145 14.98 0.64 -4.12
N LEU A 146 15.35 1.05 -5.34
CA LEU A 146 16.66 0.72 -5.92
C LEU A 146 17.80 1.30 -5.08
N ILE A 147 17.67 2.54 -4.58
CA ILE A 147 18.72 3.21 -3.82
C ILE A 147 18.77 2.71 -2.36
N ASP A 148 17.61 2.72 -1.72
CA ASP A 148 17.36 2.37 -0.33
C ASP A 148 16.22 1.34 -0.28
N PRO A 149 16.54 0.05 -0.44
CA PRO A 149 15.53 -1.00 -0.49
C PRO A 149 14.71 -1.15 0.79
N LEU A 150 15.23 -0.67 1.92
CA LEU A 150 14.59 -0.76 3.24
C LEU A 150 13.82 0.50 3.62
N ASN A 151 13.68 1.45 2.69
CA ASN A 151 12.98 2.71 2.92
C ASN A 151 11.50 2.48 3.28
N GLU A 152 11.14 2.70 4.55
CA GLU A 152 9.81 2.45 5.08
C GLU A 152 8.74 3.28 4.37
N MET A 153 9.03 4.56 4.13
CA MET A 153 8.11 5.46 3.45
C MET A 153 7.83 5.00 2.02
N ALA A 154 8.85 4.58 1.28
CA ALA A 154 8.65 4.08 -0.08
C ALA A 154 7.79 2.80 -0.11
N PHE A 155 8.02 1.89 0.83
CA PHE A 155 7.20 0.68 0.98
C PHE A 155 5.73 1.05 1.27
N GLU A 156 5.49 1.90 2.27
CA GLU A 156 4.14 2.33 2.65
C GLU A 156 3.41 3.01 1.49
N LEU A 157 4.07 3.91 0.75
CA LEU A 157 3.48 4.58 -0.38
C LEU A 157 3.15 3.63 -1.54
N LYS A 158 4.02 2.65 -1.84
CA LYS A 158 3.71 1.60 -2.83
C LYS A 158 2.47 0.81 -2.42
N MET A 159 2.36 0.45 -1.13
CA MET A 159 1.20 -0.26 -0.58
C MET A 159 -0.08 0.58 -0.67
N VAL A 160 -0.02 1.87 -0.36
CA VAL A 160 -1.15 2.80 -0.52
C VAL A 160 -1.59 2.86 -1.98
N ILE A 161 -0.66 3.03 -2.92
CA ILE A 161 -0.96 3.10 -4.36
C ILE A 161 -1.66 1.83 -4.84
N LEU A 162 -1.11 0.65 -4.52
CA LEU A 162 -1.69 -0.62 -4.97
C LEU A 162 -3.08 -0.86 -4.39
N ARG A 163 -3.32 -0.47 -3.13
CA ARG A 163 -4.65 -0.53 -2.51
C ARG A 163 -5.63 0.45 -3.14
N MET A 164 -5.22 1.70 -3.41
CA MET A 164 -6.06 2.69 -4.10
C MET A 164 -6.47 2.25 -5.51
N GLN A 165 -5.64 1.43 -6.15
CA GLN A 165 -5.91 0.85 -7.48
C GLN A 165 -6.61 -0.51 -7.41
N GLU A 166 -6.93 -1.00 -6.21
CA GLU A 166 -7.52 -2.33 -5.97
C GLU A 166 -6.71 -3.48 -6.60
N LYS A 167 -5.41 -3.27 -6.81
CA LYS A 167 -4.47 -4.22 -7.43
C LYS A 167 -4.00 -5.26 -6.41
N PHE A 168 -4.91 -6.10 -5.98
CA PHE A 168 -4.66 -7.09 -4.94
C PHE A 168 -3.51 -8.05 -5.27
N GLY A 169 -3.47 -8.58 -6.50
CA GLY A 169 -2.42 -9.53 -6.92
C GLY A 169 -1.02 -8.92 -6.93
N GLU A 170 -0.88 -7.67 -7.39
CA GLU A 170 0.39 -6.94 -7.37
C GLU A 170 0.81 -6.62 -5.92
N CYS A 171 -0.14 -6.30 -5.05
CA CYS A 171 0.09 -6.07 -3.63
C CYS A 171 0.65 -7.31 -2.93
N VAL A 172 0.02 -8.48 -3.12
CA VAL A 172 0.51 -9.75 -2.58
C VAL A 172 1.89 -10.08 -3.13
N SER A 173 2.11 -9.94 -4.44
CA SER A 173 3.40 -10.24 -5.07
C SER A 173 4.52 -9.34 -4.51
N LEU A 174 4.23 -8.06 -4.29
CA LEU A 174 5.17 -7.12 -3.67
C LEU A 174 5.52 -7.57 -2.23
N LEU A 175 4.52 -7.89 -1.42
CA LEU A 175 4.72 -8.32 -0.04
C LEU A 175 5.50 -9.64 0.05
N GLU A 176 5.21 -10.60 -0.82
CA GLU A 176 5.92 -11.88 -0.91
C GLU A 176 7.39 -11.69 -1.30
N SER A 177 7.66 -10.85 -2.30
CA SER A 177 9.02 -10.47 -2.69
C SER A 177 9.78 -9.80 -1.54
N TRP A 178 9.12 -8.92 -0.78
CA TRP A 178 9.71 -8.29 0.40
C TRP A 178 9.99 -9.29 1.53
N ILE A 179 9.11 -10.27 1.74
CA ILE A 179 9.33 -11.35 2.71
C ILE A 179 10.53 -12.21 2.28
N GLU A 180 10.68 -12.51 1.00
CA GLU A 180 11.80 -13.29 0.47
C GLU A 180 13.14 -12.56 0.69
N HIS A 181 13.20 -11.26 0.39
CA HIS A 181 14.43 -10.47 0.51
C HIS A 181 14.71 -9.98 1.94
N TYR A 182 13.67 -9.72 2.73
CA TYR A 182 13.77 -9.14 4.07
C TYR A 182 12.94 -9.93 5.10
N PRO A 183 13.23 -11.23 5.31
CA PRO A 183 12.35 -12.14 6.05
C PRO A 183 12.16 -11.82 7.53
N LYS A 184 12.95 -10.88 8.08
CA LYS A 184 12.89 -10.46 9.49
C LYS A 184 12.06 -9.20 9.73
N ARG A 185 11.59 -8.53 8.67
CA ARG A 185 10.73 -7.34 8.76
C ARG A 185 9.31 -7.77 9.08
N GLU A 186 8.64 -7.10 10.00
CA GLU A 186 7.26 -7.45 10.39
C GLU A 186 6.25 -6.91 9.38
N GLU A 187 6.52 -5.73 8.86
CA GLU A 187 5.68 -4.90 8.01
C GLU A 187 5.10 -5.67 6.81
N PRO A 188 5.88 -6.45 6.03
CA PRO A 188 5.31 -7.17 4.90
C PRO A 188 4.45 -8.39 5.31
N TYR A 189 4.70 -9.02 6.46
CA TYR A 189 3.81 -10.07 6.97
C TYR A 189 2.50 -9.48 7.48
N ILE A 190 2.55 -8.33 8.16
CA ILE A 190 1.35 -7.60 8.59
C ILE A 190 0.50 -7.25 7.38
N GLY A 191 1.11 -6.59 6.38
CA GLY A 191 0.42 -6.24 5.14
C GLY A 191 -0.17 -7.45 4.42
N LEU A 192 0.56 -8.57 4.34
CA LEU A 192 0.08 -9.80 3.70
C LEU A 192 -1.08 -10.42 4.46
N GLY A 193 -1.02 -10.46 5.80
CA GLY A 193 -2.12 -10.94 6.63
C GLY A 193 -3.38 -10.09 6.47
N GLU A 194 -3.24 -8.76 6.48
CA GLU A 194 -4.34 -7.82 6.23
C GLU A 194 -4.96 -8.00 4.85
N MET A 195 -4.13 -8.20 3.82
CA MET A 195 -4.60 -8.49 2.46
C MET A 195 -5.44 -9.77 2.41
N TRP A 196 -5.00 -10.84 3.07
CA TRP A 196 -5.79 -12.07 3.14
C TRP A 196 -7.09 -11.91 3.94
N LEU A 197 -7.09 -11.14 5.03
CA LEU A 197 -8.31 -10.78 5.77
C LEU A 197 -9.30 -10.02 4.88
N TYR A 198 -8.83 -9.02 4.13
CA TYR A 198 -9.66 -8.23 3.22
C TYR A 198 -10.33 -9.10 2.15
N ARG A 199 -9.65 -10.14 1.66
CA ARG A 199 -10.21 -11.11 0.70
C ARG A 199 -11.01 -12.24 1.34
N ASN A 200 -11.32 -12.15 2.64
CA ASN A 200 -11.99 -13.19 3.42
C ASN A 200 -11.25 -14.56 3.42
N GLN A 201 -9.97 -14.59 3.06
CA GLN A 201 -9.12 -15.78 3.11
C GLN A 201 -8.51 -15.93 4.51
N ASN A 202 -9.37 -16.02 5.52
CA ASN A 202 -9.02 -15.87 6.93
C ASN A 202 -8.03 -16.94 7.42
N GLN A 203 -8.06 -18.16 6.86
CA GLN A 203 -7.07 -19.19 7.20
C GLN A 203 -5.67 -18.81 6.71
N LYS A 204 -5.53 -18.25 5.50
CA LYS A 204 -4.24 -17.77 5.00
C LYS A 204 -3.71 -16.61 5.83
N ALA A 205 -4.59 -15.69 6.24
CA ALA A 205 -4.22 -14.61 7.15
C ALA A 205 -3.64 -15.15 8.46
N LEU A 206 -4.33 -16.12 9.06
CA LEU A 206 -3.88 -16.77 10.30
C LEU A 206 -2.50 -17.43 10.11
N ASP A 207 -2.28 -18.13 9.00
CA ASP A 207 -1.00 -18.76 8.69
C ASP A 207 0.13 -17.72 8.58
N VAL A 208 -0.13 -16.58 7.93
CA VAL A 208 0.83 -15.48 7.76
C VAL A 208 1.16 -14.82 9.10
N PHE A 209 0.15 -14.47 9.91
CA PHE A 209 0.40 -13.88 11.23
C PHE A 209 1.06 -14.87 12.20
N SER A 210 0.80 -16.18 12.05
CA SER A 210 1.48 -17.21 12.83
C SER A 210 2.96 -17.29 12.48
N LYS A 211 3.30 -17.24 11.18
CA LYS A 211 4.70 -17.13 10.73
C LYS A 211 5.37 -15.86 11.25
N LEU A 212 4.66 -14.74 11.26
CA LEU A 212 5.18 -13.50 11.86
C LEU A 212 5.53 -13.70 13.34
N LEU A 213 4.73 -14.43 14.12
CA LEU A 213 5.05 -14.73 15.51
C LEU A 213 6.26 -15.66 15.70
N GLU A 214 6.61 -16.50 14.72
CA GLU A 214 7.86 -17.27 14.76
C GLU A 214 9.09 -16.35 14.66
N ILE A 215 8.95 -15.24 13.92
CA ILE A 215 10.02 -14.27 13.67
C ILE A 215 10.07 -13.20 14.78
N SER A 216 8.90 -12.68 15.15
CA SER A 216 8.70 -11.70 16.22
C SER A 216 7.64 -12.20 17.21
N PRO A 217 8.04 -13.00 18.21
CA PRO A 217 7.12 -13.56 19.21
C PRO A 217 6.38 -12.52 20.06
N LYS A 218 6.85 -11.26 20.04
CA LYS A 218 6.29 -10.13 20.79
C LYS A 218 5.50 -9.15 19.91
N SER A 219 5.23 -9.50 18.65
CA SER A 219 4.43 -8.65 17.76
C SER A 219 2.99 -8.57 18.26
N CYS A 220 2.59 -7.38 18.74
CA CYS A 220 1.23 -7.11 19.15
C CYS A 220 0.26 -7.17 17.97
N LEU A 221 0.67 -6.62 16.82
CA LEU A 221 -0.11 -6.61 15.59
C LEU A 221 -0.38 -8.03 15.08
N ALA A 222 0.60 -8.93 15.15
CA ALA A 222 0.38 -10.32 14.75
C ALA A 222 -0.71 -11.00 15.60
N GLN A 223 -0.69 -10.80 16.94
CA GLN A 223 -1.71 -11.35 17.84
C GLN A 223 -3.11 -10.76 17.55
N ILE A 224 -3.19 -9.47 17.26
CA ILE A 224 -4.44 -8.80 16.89
C ILE A 224 -4.95 -9.31 15.53
N GLY A 225 -4.06 -9.49 14.55
CA GLY A 225 -4.38 -10.06 13.24
C GLY A 225 -4.88 -11.49 13.32
N ILE A 226 -4.28 -12.33 14.18
CA ILE A 226 -4.77 -13.68 14.49
C ILE A 226 -6.17 -13.59 15.11
N ALA A 227 -6.37 -12.75 16.12
CA ALA A 227 -7.68 -12.57 16.72
C ALA A 227 -8.74 -12.15 15.68
N GLN A 228 -8.38 -11.25 14.76
CA GLN A 228 -9.26 -10.81 13.69
C GLN A 228 -9.63 -11.96 12.73
N ALA A 229 -8.65 -12.80 12.36
CA ALA A 229 -8.88 -14.00 11.56
C ALA A 229 -9.77 -15.01 12.30
N GLU A 230 -9.54 -15.21 13.60
CA GLU A 230 -10.32 -16.09 14.46
C GLU A 230 -11.79 -15.66 14.54
N VAL A 231 -12.07 -14.36 14.70
CA VAL A 231 -13.45 -13.81 14.64
C VAL A 231 -14.13 -14.21 13.33
N LYS A 232 -13.46 -13.97 12.20
CA LYS A 232 -14.00 -14.24 10.87
C LYS A 232 -14.18 -15.74 10.59
N LEU A 233 -13.40 -16.58 11.26
CA LEU A 233 -13.54 -18.05 11.25
C LEU A 233 -14.55 -18.57 12.28
N GLY A 234 -15.12 -17.71 13.13
CA GLY A 234 -16.01 -18.09 14.23
C GLY A 234 -15.32 -18.87 15.36
N ARG A 235 -14.02 -18.66 15.55
CA ARG A 235 -13.20 -19.25 16.62
C ARG A 235 -13.13 -18.32 17.83
N ASP A 236 -12.74 -18.85 18.99
CA ASP A 236 -12.48 -18.01 20.17
C ASP A 236 -11.18 -17.23 20.00
N TYR A 237 -11.29 -15.90 20.01
CA TYR A 237 -10.22 -14.95 19.68
C TYR A 237 -9.77 -14.12 20.89
N ILE A 238 -10.49 -14.22 22.02
CA ILE A 238 -10.14 -13.53 23.27
C ILE A 238 -8.74 -13.93 23.76
N PRO A 239 -8.31 -15.21 23.72
CA PRO A 239 -6.97 -15.59 24.13
C PRO A 239 -5.88 -14.84 23.35
N SER A 240 -6.07 -14.64 22.04
CA SER A 240 -5.13 -13.91 21.17
C SER A 240 -5.12 -12.41 21.49
N LEU A 241 -6.29 -11.79 21.69
CA LEU A 241 -6.36 -10.40 22.18
C LEU A 241 -5.73 -10.21 23.55
N MET A 242 -5.87 -11.19 24.46
CA MET A 242 -5.25 -11.14 25.78
C MET A 242 -3.72 -11.24 25.69
N LYS A 243 -3.18 -12.06 24.77
CA LYS A 243 -1.74 -12.08 24.50
C LYS A 243 -1.25 -10.72 23.99
N ALA A 244 -1.96 -10.11 23.02
CA ALA A 244 -1.66 -8.76 22.55
C ALA A 244 -1.67 -7.74 23.70
N PHE A 245 -2.70 -7.80 24.54
CA PHE A 245 -2.89 -6.90 25.68
C PHE A 245 -1.77 -7.02 26.71
N ILE A 246 -1.31 -8.24 27.00
CA ILE A 246 -0.17 -8.47 27.90
C ILE A 246 1.11 -7.86 27.34
N LEU A 247 1.31 -7.90 26.02
CA LEU A 247 2.49 -7.35 25.35
C LEU A 247 2.47 -5.81 25.35
N ASN A 248 1.35 -5.21 24.96
CA ASN A 248 1.16 -3.76 24.97
C ASN A 248 -0.32 -3.39 25.20
N PRO A 249 -0.70 -3.06 26.46
CA PRO A 249 -2.09 -2.78 26.80
C PRO A 249 -2.66 -1.58 26.04
N GLN A 250 -1.96 -0.44 26.03
CA GLN A 250 -2.47 0.79 25.42
C GLN A 250 -2.63 0.61 23.91
N TYR A 251 -1.60 0.09 23.25
CA TYR A 251 -1.64 -0.15 21.82
C TYR A 251 -2.73 -1.14 21.42
N THR A 252 -2.92 -2.22 22.19
CA THR A 252 -3.99 -3.18 21.92
C THR A 252 -5.37 -2.54 22.07
N LYS A 253 -5.57 -1.70 23.10
CA LYS A 253 -6.82 -0.95 23.24
C LYS A 253 -7.04 -0.05 22.04
N ASP A 254 -6.06 0.76 21.67
CA ASP A 254 -6.16 1.68 20.53
C ASP A 254 -6.49 0.91 19.25
N MET A 255 -5.75 -0.17 18.94
CA MET A 255 -6.00 -0.96 17.73
C MET A 255 -7.38 -1.64 17.73
N VAL A 256 -7.82 -2.19 18.86
CA VAL A 256 -9.18 -2.75 18.99
C VAL A 256 -10.25 -1.67 18.85
N GLU A 257 -9.98 -0.46 19.33
CA GLU A 257 -10.87 0.67 19.19
C GLU A 257 -10.92 1.25 17.77
N PHE A 258 -9.85 1.15 16.97
CA PHE A 258 -9.76 1.77 15.65
C PHE A 258 -9.97 0.83 14.46
N SER A 259 -9.72 -0.48 14.61
CA SER A 259 -9.60 -1.37 13.46
C SER A 259 -10.27 -2.74 13.58
N PHE A 260 -10.62 -3.17 14.80
CA PHE A 260 -11.09 -4.53 15.00
C PHE A 260 -12.56 -4.70 14.57
N ASP A 261 -12.78 -5.60 13.62
CA ASP A 261 -14.09 -5.91 13.07
C ASP A 261 -14.71 -7.10 13.82
N PHE A 262 -15.72 -6.81 14.62
CA PHE A 262 -16.48 -7.78 15.40
C PHE A 262 -17.52 -8.55 14.57
N ARG A 263 -17.76 -8.16 13.31
CA ARG A 263 -18.80 -8.77 12.49
C ARG A 263 -18.44 -10.19 12.07
N ARG A 264 -19.38 -11.10 12.28
CA ARG A 264 -19.26 -12.51 11.92
C ARG A 264 -20.03 -12.81 10.63
N PRO A 265 -19.65 -13.86 9.88
CA PRO A 265 -20.32 -14.22 8.62
C PRO A 265 -21.77 -14.74 8.76
N ARG A 266 -22.44 -14.64 9.92
CA ARG A 266 -23.74 -15.28 10.15
C ARG A 266 -24.88 -14.24 10.11
N PRO A 267 -25.87 -14.37 9.21
CA PRO A 267 -27.12 -13.62 9.32
C PRO A 267 -28.05 -14.31 10.32
N GLY A 268 -28.38 -13.60 11.39
CA GLY A 268 -29.34 -14.04 12.41
C GLY A 268 -29.19 -13.16 13.64
N ASP A 269 -30.31 -12.60 14.12
CA ASP A 269 -30.41 -11.73 15.31
C ASP A 269 -30.21 -10.23 15.08
N LEU A 270 -30.67 -9.70 13.93
CA LEU A 270 -30.70 -8.25 13.71
C LEU A 270 -31.81 -7.57 14.52
N VAL A 271 -31.46 -6.54 15.29
CA VAL A 271 -32.36 -5.70 16.09
C VAL A 271 -32.15 -4.23 15.70
N ALA A 272 -33.25 -3.51 15.46
CA ALA A 272 -33.22 -2.08 15.19
C ALA A 272 -33.22 -1.29 16.51
N MET A 273 -32.21 -0.44 16.73
CA MET A 273 -32.07 0.37 17.95
C MET A 273 -31.43 1.73 17.67
N SER A 274 -31.67 2.70 18.55
CA SER A 274 -30.95 3.97 18.58
C SER A 274 -29.56 3.83 19.22
N LEU A 275 -28.62 4.72 18.90
CA LEU A 275 -27.30 4.76 19.55
C LEU A 275 -27.44 5.03 21.06
N GLU A 276 -28.39 5.87 21.46
CA GLU A 276 -28.72 6.15 22.85
C GLU A 276 -29.16 4.89 23.60
N SER A 277 -30.00 4.05 22.99
CA SER A 277 -30.48 2.81 23.60
C SER A 277 -29.35 1.80 23.79
N VAL A 278 -28.49 1.63 22.79
CA VAL A 278 -27.29 0.79 22.89
C VAL A 278 -26.34 1.31 23.98
N ALA A 279 -26.06 2.61 23.98
CA ALA A 279 -25.21 3.26 24.98
C ALA A 279 -25.75 3.06 26.41
N ASN A 280 -27.07 3.23 26.59
CA ASN A 280 -27.74 3.07 27.87
C ASN A 280 -27.79 1.62 28.35
N HIS A 281 -27.96 0.66 27.43
CA HIS A 281 -27.95 -0.77 27.74
C HIS A 281 -26.57 -1.19 28.24
N PHE A 282 -25.51 -0.86 27.50
CA PHE A 282 -24.14 -1.25 27.86
C PHE A 282 -23.44 -0.31 28.85
N LYS A 283 -24.11 0.76 29.29
CA LYS A 283 -23.53 1.79 30.16
C LYS A 283 -22.23 2.38 29.58
N ILE A 284 -22.21 2.57 28.26
CA ILE A 284 -21.12 3.24 27.54
C ILE A 284 -21.54 4.69 27.30
N PRO A 285 -20.69 5.71 27.54
CA PRO A 285 -21.04 7.09 27.24
C PRO A 285 -21.47 7.28 25.77
N VAL A 286 -22.63 7.92 25.53
CA VAL A 286 -23.18 8.13 24.18
C VAL A 286 -22.17 8.81 23.25
N LYS A 287 -21.46 9.84 23.72
CA LYS A 287 -20.41 10.53 22.96
C LYS A 287 -19.33 9.57 22.43
N ARG A 288 -19.00 8.55 23.22
CA ARG A 288 -18.02 7.54 22.84
C ARG A 288 -18.59 6.58 21.80
N MET A 289 -19.84 6.14 21.97
CA MET A 289 -20.55 5.34 20.96
C MET A 289 -20.66 6.07 19.63
N ILE A 290 -20.96 7.37 19.65
CA ILE A 290 -20.97 8.23 18.46
C ILE A 290 -19.61 8.24 17.78
N GLY A 291 -18.53 8.50 18.52
CA GLY A 291 -17.18 8.47 17.95
C GLY A 291 -16.88 7.13 17.27
N ARG A 292 -17.27 6.02 17.91
CA ARG A 292 -17.04 4.67 17.40
C ARG A 292 -17.89 4.33 16.17
N ALA A 293 -19.13 4.82 16.12
CA ALA A 293 -19.95 4.72 14.91
C ALA A 293 -19.34 5.53 13.75
N LEU A 294 -18.85 6.75 14.01
CA LEU A 294 -18.20 7.60 13.00
C LEU A 294 -16.91 6.99 12.45
N HIS A 295 -16.15 6.27 13.28
CA HIS A 295 -14.95 5.55 12.88
C HIS A 295 -15.24 4.16 12.28
N GLY A 296 -16.50 3.73 12.17
CA GLY A 296 -16.88 2.45 11.56
C GLY A 296 -16.52 1.19 12.38
N VAL A 297 -16.21 1.36 13.67
CA VAL A 297 -15.76 0.27 14.57
C VAL A 297 -16.87 -0.28 15.46
N LEU A 298 -18.04 0.38 15.45
CA LEU A 298 -19.25 -0.15 16.07
C LEU A 298 -19.88 -1.18 15.11
N PRO A 299 -20.12 -2.43 15.54
CA PRO A 299 -20.69 -3.45 14.66
C PRO A 299 -22.18 -3.22 14.43
N PHE A 300 -22.51 -2.42 13.42
CA PHE A 300 -23.86 -2.28 12.87
C PHE A 300 -23.84 -2.55 11.37
N HIS A 301 -24.98 -2.99 10.83
CA HIS A 301 -25.10 -3.43 9.44
C HIS A 301 -25.71 -2.36 8.53
N ARG A 302 -26.71 -1.61 9.01
CA ARG A 302 -27.40 -0.60 8.20
C ARG A 302 -28.09 0.46 9.04
N ARG A 303 -28.37 1.61 8.43
CA ARG A 303 -29.35 2.59 8.93
C ARG A 303 -30.72 2.31 8.31
N THR A 304 -31.76 2.34 9.12
CA THR A 304 -33.16 2.25 8.70
C THR A 304 -33.66 3.60 8.18
N GLN A 305 -34.87 3.62 7.60
CA GLN A 305 -35.53 4.86 7.17
C GLN A 305 -35.89 5.80 8.34
N SER A 306 -35.95 5.28 9.57
CA SER A 306 -36.30 6.01 10.80
C SER A 306 -35.06 6.38 11.63
N ASP A 307 -33.90 6.52 11.00
CA ASP A 307 -32.61 6.84 11.62
C ASP A 307 -32.05 5.82 12.64
N LEU A 308 -32.74 4.70 12.90
CA LEU A 308 -32.25 3.60 13.75
C LEU A 308 -31.15 2.81 13.05
N LEU A 309 -30.28 2.16 13.82
CA LEU A 309 -29.23 1.28 13.32
C LEU A 309 -29.63 -0.19 13.53
N LEU A 310 -29.31 -1.05 12.55
CA LEU A 310 -29.49 -2.50 12.62
C LEU A 310 -28.24 -3.15 13.21
N PHE A 311 -28.38 -3.77 14.38
CA PHE A 311 -27.31 -4.45 15.10
C PHE A 311 -27.55 -5.94 15.17
N SER A 312 -26.50 -6.76 15.15
CA SER A 312 -26.61 -8.15 15.59
C SER A 312 -26.45 -8.23 17.11
N GLU A 313 -27.38 -8.90 17.79
CA GLU A 313 -27.32 -9.07 19.25
C GLU A 313 -26.03 -9.80 19.68
N SER A 314 -25.65 -10.84 18.95
CA SER A 314 -24.44 -11.60 19.22
C SER A 314 -23.17 -10.76 19.03
N GLU A 315 -23.06 -10.00 17.95
CA GLU A 315 -21.88 -9.16 17.66
C GLU A 315 -21.73 -8.03 18.67
N LEU A 316 -22.86 -7.43 19.09
CA LEU A 316 -22.87 -6.32 20.02
C LEU A 316 -22.51 -6.76 21.45
N ASN A 317 -22.97 -7.96 21.85
CA ASN A 317 -22.56 -8.59 23.10
C ASN A 317 -21.07 -8.98 23.09
N GLU A 318 -20.56 -9.48 21.97
CA GLU A 318 -19.13 -9.79 21.80
C GLU A 318 -18.25 -8.54 21.84
N TYR A 319 -18.67 -7.50 21.14
CA TYR A 319 -18.07 -6.17 21.23
C TYR A 319 -17.98 -5.73 22.68
N TYR A 320 -19.10 -5.68 23.39
CA TYR A 320 -19.13 -5.31 24.81
C TYR A 320 -18.21 -6.18 25.67
N LYS A 321 -18.26 -7.51 25.48
CA LYS A 321 -17.44 -8.47 26.23
C LYS A 321 -15.95 -8.17 26.07
N VAL A 322 -15.49 -7.90 24.85
CA VAL A 322 -14.08 -7.58 24.59
C VAL A 322 -13.69 -6.26 25.24
N LEU A 323 -14.49 -5.21 25.11
CA LEU A 323 -14.20 -3.91 25.73
C LEU A 323 -14.07 -4.01 27.24
N LYS A 324 -15.00 -4.74 27.86
CA LYS A 324 -14.95 -5.01 29.29
C LYS A 324 -13.72 -5.82 29.67
N THR A 325 -13.40 -6.87 28.92
CA THR A 325 -12.24 -7.74 29.16
C THR A 325 -10.93 -6.96 29.11
N LEU A 326 -10.81 -6.02 28.16
CA LEU A 326 -9.64 -5.17 27.98
C LEU A 326 -9.66 -3.92 28.88
N GLY A 327 -10.69 -3.70 29.69
CA GLY A 327 -10.81 -2.53 30.56
C GLY A 327 -10.88 -1.21 29.79
N ILE A 328 -11.65 -1.20 28.69
CA ILE A 328 -11.86 -0.05 27.81
C ILE A 328 -13.06 0.76 28.35
N GLU A 329 -12.81 1.66 29.31
CA GLU A 329 -13.75 2.65 29.92
C GLU A 329 -15.26 2.28 29.91
N MET A 330 -15.73 1.61 30.97
CA MET A 330 -17.13 1.16 31.11
C MET A 330 -17.69 1.61 32.47
N ASN A 331 -18.95 2.05 32.54
CA ASN A 331 -19.63 2.31 33.83
C ASN A 331 -20.07 0.97 34.49
N THR A 332 -19.10 0.30 35.10
CA THR A 332 -19.14 -0.72 36.18
C THR A 332 -20.42 -1.54 36.50
N ALA A 333 -21.11 -2.12 35.52
CA ALA A 333 -22.01 -3.26 35.76
C ALA A 333 -21.96 -4.24 34.58
N ASP A 334 -21.90 -5.56 34.85
CA ASP A 334 -21.87 -6.62 33.84
C ASP A 334 -23.28 -6.86 33.28
N LEU A 335 -23.53 -6.38 32.06
CA LEU A 335 -24.84 -6.49 31.41
C LEU A 335 -24.80 -7.34 30.14
N SER A 336 -23.67 -8.02 29.88
CA SER A 336 -23.41 -8.83 28.67
C SER A 336 -24.41 -9.96 28.38
N ASN A 337 -25.22 -10.33 29.37
CA ASN A 337 -26.19 -11.43 29.29
C ASN A 337 -27.65 -10.95 29.37
N GLN A 338 -27.94 -9.64 29.30
CA GLN A 338 -29.30 -9.12 29.26
C GLN A 338 -29.77 -8.98 27.81
N PRO A 339 -31.04 -9.30 27.49
CA PRO A 339 -31.57 -9.10 26.15
C PRO A 339 -31.53 -7.61 25.78
N LEU A 340 -31.21 -7.32 24.52
CA LEU A 340 -31.14 -5.95 24.03
C LEU A 340 -32.50 -5.24 24.10
N PRO A 341 -32.54 -3.93 24.43
CA PRO A 341 -33.76 -3.14 24.38
C PRO A 341 -34.25 -3.05 22.94
N LYS A 342 -35.49 -3.46 22.69
CA LYS A 342 -36.10 -3.36 21.36
C LYS A 342 -36.80 -2.01 21.25
N ASP A 343 -36.12 -1.02 20.67
CA ASP A 343 -36.72 0.28 20.38
C ASP A 343 -37.78 0.19 19.26
N ALA A 344 -37.80 -0.92 18.50
CA ALA A 344 -38.78 -1.24 17.46
C ALA A 344 -39.04 -2.76 17.34
N GLU A 345 -40.17 -3.16 16.75
CA GLU A 345 -40.49 -4.58 16.45
C GLU A 345 -39.42 -5.23 15.54
N PRO A 346 -39.21 -6.57 15.63
CA PRO A 346 -38.24 -7.27 14.79
C PRO A 346 -38.53 -7.01 13.30
N VAL A 347 -37.54 -6.48 12.58
CA VAL A 347 -37.66 -6.20 11.14
C VAL A 347 -37.86 -7.53 10.42
N GLN A 348 -38.99 -7.69 9.72
CA GLN A 348 -39.26 -8.90 8.93
C GLN A 348 -38.20 -9.05 7.82
N MET A 349 -37.67 -10.26 7.68
CA MET A 349 -36.61 -10.64 6.73
C MET A 349 -36.94 -10.39 5.24
N SER A 350 -38.18 -10.01 4.89
CA SER A 350 -38.61 -9.79 3.50
C SER A 350 -38.23 -8.42 2.91
N LEU A 351 -37.47 -7.59 3.63
CA LEU A 351 -36.87 -6.34 3.14
C LEU A 351 -35.37 -6.48 2.82
N PHE A 352 -34.85 -7.71 2.81
CA PHE A 352 -33.42 -8.03 2.71
C PHE A 352 -32.98 -8.62 1.36
N ASP A 353 -33.85 -8.66 0.35
CA ASP A 353 -33.63 -9.34 -0.95
C ASP A 353 -32.62 -8.66 -1.91
N ASP A 354 -31.85 -7.67 -1.48
CA ASP A 354 -30.75 -7.09 -2.29
C ASP A 354 -29.36 -7.54 -1.80
N LEU A 355 -29.26 -8.75 -1.23
CA LEU A 355 -28.00 -9.37 -0.84
C LEU A 355 -27.64 -10.52 -1.78
N ASP A 356 -27.06 -10.20 -2.93
CA ASP A 356 -26.07 -11.05 -3.57
C ASP A 356 -24.80 -10.23 -3.88
N PRO A 357 -23.61 -10.64 -3.38
CA PRO A 357 -22.34 -10.17 -3.88
C PRO A 357 -21.87 -11.09 -5.03
N GLU A 358 -22.57 -11.06 -6.16
CA GLU A 358 -22.03 -11.58 -7.43
C GLU A 358 -21.95 -10.45 -8.46
N GLU A 359 -20.91 -9.61 -8.34
CA GLU A 359 -20.24 -9.02 -9.50
C GLU A 359 -18.72 -9.20 -9.37
N SER A 360 -18.32 -10.46 -9.16
CA SER A 360 -17.07 -10.95 -9.75
C SER A 360 -17.45 -11.77 -10.99
N SER A 361 -17.76 -11.07 -12.08
CA SER A 361 -17.64 -11.71 -13.40
C SER A 361 -16.15 -11.79 -13.71
N ASP A 362 -15.55 -12.91 -13.30
CA ASP A 362 -14.42 -13.49 -14.02
C ASP A 362 -14.85 -13.70 -15.47
N GLN A 363 -14.62 -12.70 -16.33
CA GLN A 363 -14.46 -12.90 -17.77
C GLN A 363 -12.98 -12.90 -18.10
N ASN A 364 -12.27 -13.92 -17.61
CA ASN A 364 -11.13 -14.46 -18.33
C ASN A 364 -11.68 -15.43 -19.39
N THR A 365 -12.16 -14.90 -20.51
CA THR A 365 -12.18 -15.70 -21.74
C THR A 365 -10.75 -15.76 -22.24
N ALA A 366 -10.11 -16.89 -21.96
CA ALA A 366 -9.10 -17.43 -22.84
C ALA A 366 -9.70 -17.48 -24.26
N SER A 367 -9.12 -16.70 -25.17
CA SER A 367 -9.23 -16.93 -26.61
C SER A 367 -7.93 -17.57 -27.08
N ASP A 368 -7.80 -18.87 -26.82
CA ASP A 368 -7.15 -19.77 -27.76
C ASP A 368 -8.21 -20.14 -28.80
N THR A 369 -8.01 -19.75 -30.05
CA THR A 369 -8.24 -20.60 -31.23
C THR A 369 -7.56 -19.96 -32.45
N ASP A 370 -6.63 -20.73 -33.00
CA ASP A 370 -6.24 -20.91 -34.41
C ASP A 370 -5.54 -19.80 -35.20
#